data_AF-A0A2V9BG29-F1
#
_entry.id   AF-A0A2V9BG29-F1
#
_cell.length_a   1.000
_cell.length_b   1.000
_cell.length_c   1.000
_cell.angle_alpha   90.00
_cell.angle_beta   90.00
_cell.angle_gamma   90.00
#
_symmetry.space_group_name_H-M   'P 1'
#
loop_
_entity.id
_entity.type
_entity.pdbx_description
1 polymer ?
#
loop_
_entity_poly.entity_id
_entity_poly.type
_entity_poly.pdbx_seq_one_letter_code
_entity_poly.pdbx_strand_id
1 'polypeptide(L)'
;MRRRYDVRWRLTGVATRRAGWVTDAEGFNPIALLNGHWPAPRGLSAVAQNVTEWLEQARADVFFETSSLDPQSGQPAIDHLTAALNHGAHAVSANKGPVIHAYQALSTLARERGKKFLCESTVMDGVPIFSLFPAALPAAEMRGFSGVLNSTTNVVLTEVEKGLSFEDAIRRAQALGIAETDPSNDLDGWDAAVKVVALT
;
A
#
# COMPACT_ATOMS: atom_id res chain seq x y z
N MET A 1 10.85 11.75 13.66
CA MET A 1 9.99 11.13 14.69
C MET A 1 10.46 11.48 16.10
N ARG A 2 11.45 10.77 16.68
CA ARG A 2 11.86 10.93 18.10
C ARG A 2 12.16 12.36 18.56
N ARG A 3 12.91 13.16 17.80
CA ARG A 3 13.27 14.54 18.20
C ARG A 3 12.11 15.54 18.15
N ARG A 4 11.08 15.28 17.34
CA ARG A 4 9.99 16.22 17.05
C ARG A 4 8.64 15.81 17.67
N TYR A 5 8.42 14.51 17.81
CA TYR A 5 7.15 13.93 18.24
C TYR A 5 7.30 12.93 19.40
N ASP A 6 8.52 12.75 19.92
CA ASP A 6 8.87 11.76 20.96
C ASP A 6 8.45 10.30 20.65
N VAL A 7 8.21 10.00 19.37
CA VAL A 7 7.88 8.63 18.93
C VAL A 7 9.16 7.83 18.70
N ARG A 8 9.24 6.68 19.36
CA ARG A 8 10.19 5.59 19.07
C ARG A 8 9.46 4.47 18.36
N TRP A 9 10.14 3.79 17.47
CA TRP A 9 9.61 2.65 16.74
C TRP A 9 10.68 1.57 16.62
N ARG A 10 10.23 0.35 16.37
CA ARG A 10 11.07 -0.84 16.15
C ARG A 10 10.40 -1.67 15.06
N LEU A 11 11.20 -2.22 14.15
CA LEU A 11 10.72 -3.15 13.13
C LEU A 11 10.86 -4.58 13.66
N THR A 12 9.78 -5.19 14.11
CA THR A 12 9.81 -6.51 14.78
C THR A 12 9.44 -7.67 13.88
N GLY A 13 8.88 -7.40 12.69
CA GLY A 13 8.51 -8.41 11.72
C GLY A 13 8.73 -7.89 10.30
N VAL A 14 9.20 -8.76 9.40
CA VAL A 14 9.16 -8.54 7.95
C VAL A 14 8.69 -9.80 7.25
N ALA A 15 7.85 -9.65 6.23
CA ALA A 15 7.36 -10.76 5.43
C ALA A 15 7.59 -10.47 3.94
N THR A 16 8.25 -11.39 3.22
CA THR A 16 8.41 -11.30 1.76
C THR A 16 8.32 -12.67 1.11
N ARG A 17 8.05 -12.72 -0.20
CA ARG A 17 8.05 -13.97 -0.96
C ARG A 17 9.38 -14.73 -0.89
N ARG A 18 10.51 -14.03 -0.71
CA ARG A 18 11.86 -14.62 -0.69
C ARG A 18 12.31 -15.03 0.71
N ALA A 19 12.08 -14.16 1.69
CA ALA A 19 12.53 -14.38 3.06
C ALA A 19 11.52 -15.15 3.92
N GLY A 20 10.27 -15.29 3.44
CA GLY A 20 9.17 -15.81 4.23
C GLY A 20 8.78 -14.84 5.34
N TRP A 21 8.29 -15.38 6.45
CA TRP A 21 7.84 -14.66 7.63
C TRP A 21 8.97 -14.62 8.66
N VAL A 22 9.62 -13.47 8.83
CA VAL A 22 10.72 -13.31 9.81
C VAL A 22 10.32 -12.35 10.92
N THR A 23 10.75 -12.66 12.15
CA THR A 23 10.49 -11.86 13.35
C THR A 23 11.76 -11.69 14.18
N ASP A 24 11.84 -10.57 14.90
CA ASP A 24 12.89 -10.27 15.87
C ASP A 24 12.31 -9.40 16.99
N ALA A 25 12.26 -9.94 18.19
CA ALA A 25 11.73 -9.25 19.37
C ALA A 25 12.57 -8.01 19.75
N GLU A 26 13.89 -8.05 19.50
CA GLU A 26 14.80 -6.92 19.72
C GLU A 26 14.77 -5.91 18.57
N GLY A 27 14.25 -6.35 17.43
CA GLY A 27 13.96 -5.55 16.26
C GLY A 27 15.09 -5.55 15.24
N PHE A 28 14.69 -5.53 13.97
CA PHE A 28 15.60 -5.49 12.85
C PHE A 28 16.26 -4.13 12.68
N ASN A 29 17.49 -4.15 12.15
CA ASN A 29 18.11 -2.98 11.54
C ASN A 29 17.58 -2.83 10.10
N PRO A 30 16.79 -1.78 9.79
CA PRO A 30 16.19 -1.62 8.47
C PRO A 30 17.23 -1.45 7.35
N ILE A 31 18.36 -0.78 7.65
CA ILE A 31 19.42 -0.56 6.66
C ILE A 31 20.11 -1.88 6.31
N ALA A 32 20.27 -2.78 7.28
CA ALA A 32 20.81 -4.10 7.02
C ALA A 32 19.90 -4.90 6.08
N LEU A 33 18.59 -4.90 6.34
CA LEU A 33 17.59 -5.57 5.49
C LEU A 33 17.56 -5.01 4.06
N LEU A 34 17.59 -3.68 3.92
CA LEU A 34 17.64 -3.01 2.61
C LEU A 34 18.91 -3.37 1.81
N ASN A 35 20.02 -3.61 2.50
CA ASN A 35 21.26 -4.10 1.90
C ASN A 35 21.28 -5.62 1.66
N GLY A 36 20.15 -6.31 1.83
CA GLY A 36 20.02 -7.74 1.60
C GLY A 36 20.56 -8.62 2.74
N HIS A 37 20.93 -8.05 3.88
CA HIS A 37 21.33 -8.81 5.06
C HIS A 37 20.10 -9.29 5.83
N TRP A 38 19.54 -10.39 5.36
CA TRP A 38 18.42 -11.06 6.01
C TRP A 38 18.94 -11.95 7.14
N PRO A 39 18.37 -11.85 8.35
CA PRO A 39 18.74 -12.74 9.43
C PRO A 39 18.37 -14.18 9.05
N ALA A 40 19.29 -15.10 9.34
CA ALA A 40 18.94 -16.53 9.33
C ALA A 40 17.78 -16.76 10.32
N PRO A 41 16.85 -17.69 10.07
CA PRO A 41 15.86 -18.09 11.05
C PRO A 41 16.58 -18.52 12.34
N ARG A 42 16.64 -17.64 13.36
CA ARG A 42 17.37 -17.91 14.61
C ARG A 42 16.40 -18.44 15.64
N GLY A 43 16.65 -19.67 16.10
CA GLY A 43 15.96 -20.26 17.24
C GLY A 43 14.61 -20.83 16.87
N LEU A 44 14.31 -22.01 17.43
CA LEU A 44 13.08 -22.77 17.25
C LEU A 44 11.86 -22.10 17.91
N SER A 45 11.52 -20.85 17.57
CA SER A 45 10.09 -20.53 17.47
C SER A 45 9.65 -21.02 16.09
N ALA A 46 8.60 -21.83 16.02
CA ALA A 46 8.10 -22.38 14.76
C ALA A 46 8.04 -21.28 13.69
N VAL A 47 8.70 -21.51 12.54
CA VAL A 47 8.60 -20.60 11.39
C VAL A 47 7.11 -20.37 11.16
N ALA A 48 6.66 -19.13 11.30
CA ALA A 48 5.25 -18.81 11.13
C ALA A 48 4.78 -19.30 9.76
N GLN A 49 3.68 -20.05 9.74
CA GLN A 49 3.13 -20.64 8.51
C GLN A 49 2.14 -19.69 7.84
N ASN A 50 1.63 -18.72 8.60
CA ASN A 50 0.62 -17.77 8.15
C ASN A 50 0.80 -16.42 8.85
N VAL A 51 0.05 -15.43 8.36
CA VAL A 51 0.09 -14.05 8.84
C VAL A 51 -0.30 -13.93 10.32
N THR A 52 -1.23 -14.75 10.82
CA THR A 52 -1.69 -14.70 12.22
C THR A 52 -0.59 -15.11 13.18
N GLU A 53 0.05 -16.26 12.94
CA GLU A 53 1.20 -16.73 13.72
C GLU A 53 2.35 -15.71 13.67
N TRP A 54 2.59 -15.13 12.50
CA TRP A 54 3.65 -14.13 12.33
C TRP A 54 3.34 -12.85 13.11
N LEU A 55 2.10 -12.37 13.11
CA LEU A 55 1.67 -11.20 13.89
C LEU A 55 1.83 -11.44 15.39
N GLU A 56 1.47 -12.62 15.89
CA GLU A 56 1.66 -13.00 17.29
C GLU A 56 3.13 -12.99 17.72
N GLN A 57 4.02 -13.51 16.86
CA GLN A 57 5.45 -13.50 17.09
C GLN A 57 6.04 -12.09 16.99
N ALA A 58 5.62 -11.31 15.98
CA ALA A 58 6.10 -9.95 15.75
C ALA A 58 5.58 -8.95 16.79
N ARG A 59 4.43 -9.23 17.42
CA ARG A 59 3.75 -8.35 18.40
C ARG A 59 3.56 -6.94 17.84
N ALA A 60 3.05 -6.85 16.62
CA ALA A 60 2.98 -5.59 15.90
C ALA A 60 1.85 -4.69 16.41
N ASP A 61 2.18 -3.46 16.82
CA ASP A 61 1.18 -2.41 17.08
C ASP A 61 0.61 -1.81 15.79
N VAL A 62 1.41 -1.84 14.72
CA VAL A 62 1.08 -1.31 13.39
C VAL A 62 1.59 -2.29 12.33
N PHE A 63 0.71 -2.69 11.43
CA PHE A 63 0.99 -3.56 10.29
C PHE A 63 0.94 -2.76 8.99
N PHE A 64 1.93 -3.00 8.11
CA PHE A 64 2.02 -2.38 6.80
C PHE A 64 1.89 -3.45 5.71
N GLU A 65 0.85 -3.34 4.90
CA GLU A 65 0.58 -4.17 3.73
C GLU A 65 1.11 -3.47 2.48
N THR A 66 2.08 -4.10 1.81
CA THR A 66 2.67 -3.62 0.55
C THR A 66 2.89 -4.75 -0.45
N SER A 67 2.09 -5.83 -0.35
CA SER A 67 2.19 -6.94 -1.30
C SER A 67 1.68 -6.55 -2.68
N SER A 68 1.99 -7.39 -3.67
CA SER A 68 1.53 -7.18 -5.04
C SER A 68 0.00 -7.12 -5.12
N LEU A 69 -0.50 -6.25 -6.00
CA LEU A 69 -1.92 -6.09 -6.26
C LEU A 69 -2.47 -7.32 -7.00
N ASP A 70 -3.52 -7.93 -6.45
CA ASP A 70 -4.48 -8.70 -7.25
C ASP A 70 -5.71 -7.81 -7.49
N PRO A 71 -5.93 -7.30 -8.71
CA PRO A 71 -7.05 -6.41 -9.00
C PRO A 71 -8.40 -7.15 -9.02
N GLN A 72 -8.42 -8.48 -9.19
CA GLN A 72 -9.65 -9.25 -9.32
C GLN A 72 -10.28 -9.53 -7.96
N SER A 73 -9.45 -9.85 -6.96
CA SER A 73 -9.93 -10.30 -5.65
C SER A 73 -9.49 -9.43 -4.48
N GLY A 74 -8.42 -8.63 -4.65
CA GLY A 74 -7.74 -7.94 -3.55
C GLY A 74 -6.99 -8.86 -2.58
N GLN A 75 -6.93 -10.16 -2.84
CA GLN A 75 -6.22 -11.14 -2.02
C GLN A 75 -4.74 -11.27 -2.41
N PRO A 76 -3.87 -11.69 -1.48
CA PRO A 76 -4.12 -12.01 -0.06
C PRO A 76 -4.12 -10.77 0.87
N ALA A 77 -4.03 -9.55 0.32
CA ALA A 77 -3.87 -8.34 1.12
C ALA A 77 -5.06 -8.08 2.07
N ILE A 78 -6.29 -8.42 1.66
CA ILE A 78 -7.48 -8.33 2.52
C ILE A 78 -7.33 -9.25 3.73
N ASP A 79 -6.90 -10.49 3.53
CA ASP A 79 -6.69 -11.46 4.62
C ASP A 79 -5.59 -11.00 5.57
N HIS A 80 -4.49 -10.45 5.04
CA HIS A 80 -3.42 -9.87 5.85
C HIS A 80 -3.92 -8.72 6.75
N LEU A 81 -4.67 -7.78 6.18
CA LEU A 81 -5.21 -6.62 6.90
C LEU A 81 -6.25 -7.05 7.94
N THR A 82 -7.11 -8.02 7.59
CA THR A 82 -8.10 -8.60 8.51
C THR A 82 -7.42 -9.27 9.70
N ALA A 83 -6.37 -10.06 9.45
CA ALA A 83 -5.59 -10.69 10.51
C ALA A 83 -4.93 -9.66 11.42
N ALA A 84 -4.34 -8.59 10.85
CA ALA A 84 -3.72 -7.51 11.62
C ALA A 84 -4.72 -6.80 12.53
N LEU A 85 -5.90 -6.46 12.02
CA LEU A 85 -6.95 -5.81 12.82
C LEU A 85 -7.46 -6.74 13.94
N ASN A 86 -7.64 -8.02 13.65
CA ASN A 86 -8.06 -9.02 14.65
C ASN A 86 -6.99 -9.28 15.72
N HIS A 87 -5.70 -9.23 15.37
CA HIS A 87 -4.59 -9.26 16.31
C HIS A 87 -4.56 -8.02 17.22
N GLY A 88 -5.19 -6.92 16.80
CA GLY A 88 -5.20 -5.65 17.52
C GLY A 88 -4.12 -4.68 17.05
N ALA A 89 -3.57 -4.85 15.85
CA ALA A 89 -2.71 -3.86 15.21
C ALA A 89 -3.54 -2.79 14.48
N HIS A 90 -2.99 -1.60 14.30
CA HIS A 90 -3.43 -0.71 13.23
C HIS A 90 -3.02 -1.29 11.87
N ALA A 91 -3.87 -1.17 10.86
CA ALA A 91 -3.62 -1.72 9.54
C ALA A 91 -3.42 -0.57 8.54
N VAL A 92 -2.28 -0.56 7.84
CA VAL A 92 -1.93 0.45 6.84
C VAL A 92 -1.64 -0.26 5.53
N SER A 93 -2.24 0.17 4.42
CA SER A 93 -2.07 -0.46 3.11
C SER A 93 -1.61 0.53 2.05
N ALA A 94 -0.61 0.12 1.26
CA ALA A 94 -0.34 0.73 -0.04
C ALA A 94 -0.98 -0.06 -1.20
N ASN A 95 -1.54 -1.24 -0.92
CA ASN A 95 -2.21 -2.08 -1.89
C ASN A 95 -3.63 -1.55 -2.15
N LYS A 96 -3.96 -1.32 -3.43
CA LYS A 96 -5.26 -0.81 -3.89
C LYS A 96 -6.39 -1.85 -3.80
N GLY A 97 -6.05 -3.14 -3.87
CA GLY A 97 -7.02 -4.24 -3.88
C GLY A 97 -7.99 -4.21 -2.70
N PRO A 98 -7.50 -4.13 -1.45
CA PRO A 98 -8.35 -3.98 -0.27
C PRO A 98 -9.25 -2.75 -0.26
N VAL A 99 -8.83 -1.64 -0.87
CA VAL A 99 -9.63 -0.41 -0.94
C VAL A 99 -10.82 -0.61 -1.89
N ILE A 100 -10.59 -1.28 -3.02
CA ILE A 100 -11.65 -1.56 -3.99
C ILE A 100 -12.65 -2.58 -3.44
N HIS A 101 -12.13 -3.67 -2.87
CA HIS A 101 -12.93 -4.87 -2.60
C HIS A 101 -13.42 -5.00 -1.15
N ALA A 102 -12.78 -4.32 -0.19
CA ALA A 102 -13.04 -4.55 1.23
C ALA A 102 -12.96 -3.29 2.11
N TYR A 103 -12.97 -2.07 1.55
CA TYR A 103 -12.78 -0.85 2.35
C TYR A 103 -13.80 -0.72 3.49
N GLN A 104 -15.08 -0.91 3.20
CA GLN A 104 -16.14 -0.80 4.21
C GLN A 104 -16.01 -1.87 5.30
N ALA A 105 -15.72 -3.11 4.92
CA ALA A 105 -15.55 -4.23 5.83
C ALA A 105 -14.34 -4.02 6.76
N LEU A 106 -13.18 -3.63 6.19
CA LEU A 106 -11.95 -3.36 6.94
C LEU A 106 -12.10 -2.13 7.85
N SER A 107 -12.76 -1.07 7.38
CA SER A 107 -13.02 0.13 8.18
C SER A 107 -13.96 -0.16 9.35
N THR A 108 -14.98 -0.98 9.13
CA THR A 108 -15.91 -1.42 10.17
C THR A 108 -15.18 -2.27 11.21
N LEU A 109 -14.42 -3.28 10.77
CA LEU A 109 -13.62 -4.12 11.66
C LEU A 109 -12.61 -3.29 12.47
N ALA A 110 -11.93 -2.34 11.83
CA ALA A 110 -10.98 -1.47 12.53
C ALA A 110 -11.69 -0.68 13.64
N ARG A 111 -12.87 -0.12 13.37
CA ARG A 111 -13.68 0.60 14.37
C ARG A 111 -14.10 -0.31 15.52
N GLU A 112 -14.57 -1.52 15.24
CA GLU A 112 -14.96 -2.51 16.25
C GLU A 112 -13.79 -2.93 17.15
N ARG A 113 -12.59 -3.01 16.60
CA ARG A 113 -11.36 -3.34 17.33
C ARG A 113 -10.71 -2.14 18.03
N GLY A 114 -11.26 -0.93 17.88
CA GLY A 114 -10.65 0.31 18.39
C GLY A 114 -9.32 0.63 17.70
N LYS A 115 -9.16 0.19 16.45
CA LYS A 115 -7.97 0.36 15.60
C LYS A 115 -8.29 1.27 14.42
N LYS A 116 -7.29 1.47 13.56
CA LYS A 116 -7.40 2.29 12.35
C LYS A 116 -7.02 1.43 11.15
N PHE A 117 -7.78 1.61 10.07
CA PHE A 117 -7.39 1.20 8.74
C PHE A 117 -7.05 2.45 7.93
N LEU A 118 -5.85 2.52 7.35
CA LEU A 118 -5.34 3.67 6.61
C LEU A 118 -4.82 3.24 5.24
N CYS A 119 -5.12 3.99 4.19
CA CYS A 119 -4.78 3.62 2.81
C CYS A 119 -4.28 4.80 1.97
N GLU A 120 -3.60 5.77 2.58
CA GLU A 120 -3.20 7.03 1.93
C GLU A 120 -2.49 6.80 0.59
N SER A 121 -1.49 5.92 0.57
CA SER A 121 -0.65 5.71 -0.62
C SER A 121 -1.31 4.86 -1.71
N THR A 122 -2.57 4.48 -1.56
CA THR A 122 -3.31 3.78 -2.63
C THR A 122 -3.76 4.72 -3.74
N VAL A 123 -3.90 6.02 -3.44
CA VAL A 123 -4.31 7.05 -4.40
C VAL A 123 -3.33 8.22 -4.32
N MET A 124 -2.68 8.53 -5.44
CA MET A 124 -1.72 9.64 -5.57
C MET A 124 -0.49 9.56 -4.64
N ASP A 125 -0.08 8.35 -4.26
CA ASP A 125 1.14 8.03 -3.52
C ASP A 125 1.36 8.85 -2.24
N GLY A 126 2.07 9.98 -2.32
CA GLY A 126 2.42 10.83 -1.18
C GLY A 126 1.54 12.06 -1.02
N VAL A 127 0.60 12.31 -1.92
CA VAL A 127 -0.30 13.47 -1.84
C VAL A 127 -1.37 13.18 -0.78
N PRO A 128 -1.57 14.06 0.22
CA PRO A 128 -2.59 13.84 1.24
C PRO A 128 -3.97 14.05 0.62
N ILE A 129 -4.66 12.96 0.33
CA ILE A 129 -6.03 12.94 -0.18
C ILE A 129 -7.00 12.50 0.92
N PHE A 130 -6.74 11.36 1.55
CA PHE A 130 -7.62 10.79 2.56
C PHE A 130 -7.46 11.49 3.91
N SER A 131 -6.23 11.82 4.29
CA SER A 131 -5.94 12.54 5.55
C SER A 131 -6.29 14.03 5.51
N LEU A 132 -6.38 14.63 4.32
CA LEU A 132 -6.65 16.07 4.16
C LEU A 132 -7.99 16.48 4.79
N PHE A 133 -9.05 15.73 4.53
CA PHE A 133 -10.39 16.12 4.96
C PHE A 133 -10.55 16.03 6.48
N PRO A 134 -10.24 14.90 7.15
CA PRO A 134 -10.40 14.81 8.60
C PRO A 134 -9.46 15.73 9.37
N ALA A 135 -8.26 16.01 8.83
CA ALA A 135 -7.23 16.76 9.56
C ALA A 135 -7.26 18.27 9.31
N ALA A 136 -7.51 18.71 8.08
CA ALA A 136 -7.35 20.12 7.69
C ALA A 136 -8.68 20.79 7.29
N LEU A 137 -9.67 20.02 6.84
CA LEU A 137 -10.93 20.55 6.32
C LEU A 137 -12.17 19.92 7.00
N PRO A 138 -12.23 19.84 8.36
CA PRO A 138 -13.29 19.11 9.06
C PRO A 138 -14.69 19.73 8.90
N ALA A 139 -14.78 20.98 8.49
CA ALA A 139 -16.03 21.70 8.23
C ALA A 139 -16.35 21.84 6.74
N ALA A 140 -15.49 21.32 5.84
CA ALA A 140 -15.75 21.38 4.41
C ALA A 140 -16.61 20.19 3.98
N GLU A 141 -17.55 20.45 3.08
CA GLU A 141 -18.34 19.43 2.42
C GLU A 141 -17.76 19.19 1.01
N MET A 142 -17.26 17.98 0.75
CA MET A 142 -16.79 17.61 -0.60
C MET A 142 -17.98 17.47 -1.54
N ARG A 143 -18.02 18.30 -2.58
CA ARG A 143 -19.06 18.24 -3.64
C ARG A 143 -18.64 17.42 -4.86
N GLY A 144 -17.35 17.20 -5.03
CA GLY A 144 -16.75 16.48 -6.14
C GLY A 144 -15.25 16.73 -6.21
N PHE A 145 -14.58 16.02 -7.12
CA PHE A 145 -13.15 16.17 -7.37
C PHE A 145 -12.85 16.09 -8.88
N SER A 146 -11.75 16.71 -9.29
CA SER A 146 -11.19 16.58 -10.64
C SER A 146 -9.67 16.59 -10.55
N GLY A 147 -9.01 15.84 -11.43
CA GLY A 147 -7.55 15.77 -11.44
C GLY A 147 -7.01 14.72 -12.40
N VAL A 148 -5.70 14.79 -12.65
CA VAL A 148 -4.96 13.77 -13.41
C VAL A 148 -4.60 12.64 -12.47
N LEU A 149 -5.27 11.50 -12.62
CA LEU A 149 -5.12 10.36 -11.71
C LEU A 149 -4.14 9.30 -12.22
N ASN A 150 -3.70 9.37 -13.47
CA ASN A 150 -2.78 8.39 -14.06
C ASN A 150 -1.66 9.09 -14.87
N SER A 151 -0.41 8.87 -14.47
CA SER A 151 0.74 9.54 -15.07
C SER A 151 1.09 8.97 -16.44
N THR A 152 0.96 7.65 -16.63
CA THR A 152 1.30 6.95 -17.88
C THR A 152 0.45 7.45 -19.05
N THR A 153 -0.87 7.46 -18.90
CA THR A 153 -1.81 8.00 -19.89
C THR A 153 -1.53 9.47 -20.18
N ASN A 154 -1.31 10.29 -19.15
CA ASN A 154 -1.03 11.70 -19.31
C ASN A 154 0.23 11.95 -20.15
N VAL A 155 1.29 11.17 -19.92
CA VAL A 155 2.54 11.26 -20.69
C VAL A 155 2.35 10.80 -22.13
N VAL A 156 1.68 9.67 -22.34
CA VAL A 156 1.41 9.16 -23.70
C VAL A 156 0.59 10.18 -24.49
N LEU A 157 -0.48 10.74 -23.91
CA LEU A 157 -1.29 11.77 -24.55
C LEU A 157 -0.48 13.04 -24.86
N THR A 158 0.42 13.45 -23.94
CA THR A 158 1.31 14.60 -24.15
C THR A 158 2.27 14.37 -25.32
N GLU A 159 2.78 13.16 -25.50
CA GLU A 159 3.67 12.84 -26.63
C GLU A 159 2.92 12.72 -27.96
N VAL A 160 1.68 12.21 -27.94
CA VAL A 160 0.79 12.23 -29.11
C VAL A 160 0.45 13.66 -29.53
N GLU A 161 0.18 14.55 -28.57
CA GLU A 161 -0.05 15.98 -28.84
C GLU A 161 1.15 16.66 -29.51
N LYS A 162 2.38 16.21 -29.20
CA LYS A 162 3.61 16.66 -29.87
C LYS A 162 3.81 16.07 -31.28
N GLY A 163 2.87 15.24 -31.76
CA GLY A 163 2.87 14.68 -33.10
C GLY A 163 3.45 13.27 -33.22
N LEU A 164 3.76 12.59 -32.11
CA LEU A 164 4.12 11.17 -32.17
C LEU A 164 2.89 10.30 -32.49
N SER A 165 3.12 9.17 -33.16
CA SER A 165 2.11 8.12 -33.22
C SER A 165 1.84 7.57 -31.81
N PHE A 166 0.68 6.96 -31.61
CA PHE A 166 0.34 6.34 -30.33
C PHE A 166 1.38 5.29 -29.90
N GLU A 167 1.83 4.43 -30.83
CA GLU A 167 2.86 3.42 -30.57
C GLU A 167 4.22 4.04 -30.22
N ASP A 168 4.61 5.13 -30.89
CA ASP A 168 5.85 5.86 -30.57
C ASP A 168 5.78 6.53 -29.20
N ALA A 169 4.63 7.09 -28.84
CA ALA A 169 4.40 7.71 -27.55
C ALA A 169 4.49 6.68 -26.40
N ILE A 170 3.95 5.48 -26.58
CA ILE A 170 4.10 4.37 -25.61
C ILE A 170 5.57 3.99 -25.47
N ARG A 171 6.28 3.77 -26.59
CA ARG A 171 7.72 3.45 -26.55
C ARG A 171 8.53 4.54 -25.86
N ARG A 172 8.16 5.80 -26.06
CA ARG A 172 8.79 6.94 -25.38
C ARG A 172 8.52 6.92 -23.87
N ALA A 173 7.28 6.68 -23.46
CA ALA A 173 6.92 6.57 -22.04
C ALA A 173 7.65 5.40 -21.35
N GLN A 174 7.83 4.27 -22.04
CA GLN A 174 8.61 3.12 -21.56
C GLN A 174 10.10 3.48 -21.43
N ALA A 175 10.68 4.18 -22.42
CA ALA A 175 12.06 4.63 -22.37
C ALA A 175 12.34 5.63 -21.23
N LEU A 176 11.33 6.39 -20.81
CA LEU A 176 11.39 7.28 -19.65
C LEU A 176 11.19 6.54 -18.31
N GLY A 177 10.88 5.24 -18.34
CA GLY A 177 10.58 4.43 -17.15
C GLY A 177 9.22 4.76 -16.52
N ILE A 178 8.32 5.39 -17.27
CA ILE A 178 6.99 5.79 -16.80
C ILE A 178 5.97 4.68 -17.07
N ALA A 179 6.02 4.08 -18.26
CA ALA A 179 5.17 2.96 -18.64
C ALA A 179 5.91 1.63 -18.43
N GLU A 180 5.19 0.62 -17.94
CA GLU A 180 5.69 -0.75 -17.89
C GLU A 180 5.74 -1.38 -19.29
N THR A 181 6.34 -2.57 -19.40
CA THR A 181 6.37 -3.35 -20.65
C THR A 181 4.97 -3.62 -21.18
N ASP A 182 4.02 -3.91 -20.28
CA ASP A 182 2.60 -4.02 -20.55
C ASP A 182 1.84 -2.88 -19.83
N PRO A 183 1.56 -1.76 -20.51
CA PRO A 183 0.89 -0.61 -19.92
C PRO A 183 -0.64 -0.68 -20.01
N SER A 184 -1.24 -1.84 -20.31
CA SER A 184 -2.69 -1.95 -20.58
C SER A 184 -3.55 -1.46 -19.41
N ASN A 185 -3.16 -1.75 -18.16
CA ASN A 185 -3.88 -1.27 -16.97
C ASN A 185 -3.94 0.27 -16.88
N ASP A 186 -2.93 0.96 -17.39
CA ASP A 186 -2.93 2.42 -17.45
C ASP A 186 -3.74 2.91 -18.63
N LEU A 187 -3.44 2.41 -19.84
CA LEU A 187 -3.96 2.92 -21.10
C LEU A 187 -5.46 2.62 -21.31
N ASP A 188 -5.93 1.48 -20.82
CA ASP A 188 -7.35 1.12 -20.84
C ASP A 188 -8.15 1.81 -19.71
N GLY A 189 -7.48 2.60 -18.87
CA GLY A 189 -8.10 3.42 -17.82
C GLY A 189 -8.43 2.69 -16.52
N TRP A 190 -8.03 1.42 -16.37
CA TRP A 190 -8.31 0.63 -15.17
C TRP A 190 -7.69 1.24 -13.90
N ASP A 191 -6.44 1.70 -13.95
CA ASP A 191 -5.79 2.35 -12.79
C ASP A 191 -6.53 3.63 -12.36
N ALA A 192 -6.97 4.44 -13.34
CA ALA A 192 -7.75 5.64 -13.06
C ALA A 192 -9.12 5.29 -12.45
N ALA A 193 -9.80 4.29 -13.00
CA ALA A 193 -11.10 3.83 -12.48
C ALA A 193 -10.99 3.34 -11.03
N VAL A 194 -9.94 2.56 -10.71
CA VAL A 194 -9.64 2.11 -9.35
C VAL A 194 -9.46 3.28 -8.39
N LYS A 195 -8.71 4.31 -8.80
CA LYS A 195 -8.49 5.52 -7.98
C LYS A 195 -9.77 6.31 -7.78
N VAL A 196 -10.64 6.39 -8.79
CA VAL A 196 -11.96 7.03 -8.65
C VAL A 196 -12.83 6.27 -7.65
N VAL A 197 -12.93 4.94 -7.76
CA VAL A 197 -13.69 4.11 -6.82
C VAL A 197 -13.17 4.28 -5.39
N ALA A 198 -11.85 4.39 -5.21
CA ALA A 198 -11.27 4.64 -3.90
C ALA A 198 -11.62 6.03 -3.31
N LEU A 199 -11.95 7.02 -4.14
CA LEU A 199 -12.27 8.39 -3.73
C LEU A 199 -13.77 8.66 -3.56
N THR A 200 -14.63 7.72 -3.94
CA THR A 200 -16.11 7.82 -3.87
C THR A 200 -16.67 6.90 -2.79
#